data_AF-A0A316KVS6-F1
#
_entry.id   AF-A0A316KVS6-F1
#
_cell.length_a   1.000
_cell.length_b   1.000
_cell.length_c   1.000
_cell.angle_alpha   90.00
_cell.angle_beta   90.00
_cell.angle_gamma   90.00
#
_symmetry.space_group_name_H-M   'P 1'
#
loop_
_entity.id
_entity.type
_entity.pdbx_description
1 polymer ?
#
loop_
_entity_poly.entity_id
_entity_poly.type
_entity_poly.pdbx_seq_one_letter_code
_entity_poly.pdbx_strand_id
1 'polypeptide(L)'
;MSNKKEVQQEKKMEELHWELQKWKSQIQFIQDEMLFIEGLLKSYVFEPRTPNLFERLEIFKQKFTESKKEKKNLKRLIAIHENNIGGILECTSAKCDLAYYKKHMNLDSMVSKHFDEYLKLKAEVYNYAGAVLKKKKPTS
;
A
#
# COMPACT_ATOMS: atom_id res chain seq x y z
N MET A 1 34.00 16.09 -20.71
CA MET A 1 33.68 15.12 -19.63
C MET A 1 32.55 15.57 -18.70
N SER A 2 32.15 16.86 -18.64
CA SER A 2 31.03 17.32 -17.78
C SER A 2 29.65 16.78 -18.16
N ASN A 3 29.33 16.71 -19.46
CA ASN A 3 27.98 16.36 -19.94
C ASN A 3 27.50 14.94 -19.59
N LYS A 4 28.41 14.01 -19.27
CA LYS A 4 28.06 12.60 -19.00
C LYS A 4 27.63 12.37 -17.54
N LYS A 5 28.09 13.22 -16.61
CA LYS A 5 27.75 13.11 -15.17
C LYS A 5 26.37 13.70 -14.87
N GLU A 6 26.04 14.83 -15.49
CA GLU A 6 24.72 15.48 -15.36
C GLU A 6 23.60 14.57 -15.87
N VAL A 7 23.74 14.03 -17.09
CA VAL A 7 22.79 13.07 -17.68
C VAL A 7 22.59 11.81 -16.81
N GLN A 8 23.64 11.36 -16.11
CA GLN A 8 23.54 10.20 -15.22
C GLN A 8 22.80 10.52 -13.91
N GLN A 9 22.92 11.74 -13.40
CA GLN A 9 22.19 12.20 -12.22
C GLN A 9 20.71 12.44 -12.52
N GLU A 10 20.39 13.05 -13.66
CA GLU A 10 19.01 13.25 -14.12
C GLU A 10 18.27 11.93 -14.24
N LYS A 11 18.85 10.95 -14.94
CA LYS A 11 18.25 9.62 -15.10
C LYS A 11 17.98 8.93 -13.76
N LYS A 12 18.90 9.03 -12.82
CA LYS A 12 18.75 8.43 -11.49
C LYS A 12 17.62 9.08 -10.68
N MET A 13 17.41 10.38 -10.87
CA MET A 13 16.29 11.08 -10.24
C MET A 13 14.97 10.69 -10.87
N GLU A 14 14.91 10.56 -12.20
CA GLU A 14 13.72 10.06 -12.89
C GLU A 14 13.33 8.68 -12.38
N GLU A 15 14.30 7.77 -12.20
CA GLU A 15 14.08 6.44 -11.62
C GLU A 15 13.48 6.53 -10.20
N LEU A 16 14.10 7.32 -9.32
CA LEU A 16 13.60 7.53 -7.94
C LEU A 16 12.20 8.16 -7.91
N HIS A 17 11.94 9.14 -8.77
CA HIS A 17 10.64 9.80 -8.86
C HIS A 17 9.57 8.84 -9.38
N TRP A 18 9.92 8.03 -10.38
CA TRP A 18 9.05 6.99 -10.91
C TRP A 18 8.66 5.96 -9.84
N GLU A 19 9.63 5.50 -9.04
CA GLU A 19 9.37 4.58 -7.92
C GLU A 19 8.39 5.19 -6.91
N LEU A 20 8.54 6.48 -6.57
CA LEU A 20 7.60 7.18 -5.69
C LEU A 20 6.18 7.26 -6.29
N GLN A 21 6.04 7.56 -7.58
CA GLN A 21 4.72 7.57 -8.24
C GLN A 21 4.09 6.18 -8.27
N LYS A 22 4.90 5.14 -8.51
CA LYS A 22 4.45 3.75 -8.45
C LYS A 22 3.91 3.40 -7.07
N TRP A 23 4.65 3.72 -6.00
CA TRP A 23 4.19 3.47 -4.62
C TRP A 23 2.90 4.22 -4.30
N LYS A 24 2.80 5.51 -4.69
CA LYS A 24 1.56 6.30 -4.50
C LYS A 24 0.37 5.65 -5.19
N SER A 25 0.56 5.17 -6.41
CA SER A 25 -0.47 4.50 -7.20
C SER A 25 -0.89 3.16 -6.57
N GLN A 26 0.06 2.34 -6.12
CA GLN A 26 -0.24 1.07 -5.44
C GLN A 26 -1.02 1.30 -4.13
N ILE A 27 -0.60 2.28 -3.33
CA ILE A 27 -1.27 2.63 -2.08
C ILE A 27 -2.68 3.16 -2.34
N GLN A 28 -2.88 3.93 -3.42
CA GLN A 28 -4.20 4.40 -3.82
C GLN A 28 -5.08 3.25 -4.29
N PHE A 29 -4.54 2.33 -5.09
CA PHE A 29 -5.26 1.13 -5.51
C PHE A 29 -5.75 0.30 -4.32
N ILE A 30 -4.87 0.04 -3.33
CA ILE A 30 -5.24 -0.64 -2.09
C ILE A 30 -6.37 0.09 -1.37
N GLN A 31 -6.32 1.42 -1.31
CA GLN A 31 -7.38 2.21 -0.67
C GLN A 31 -8.73 1.99 -1.33
N ASP A 32 -8.79 2.05 -2.65
CA ASP A 32 -10.04 1.93 -3.40
C ASP A 32 -10.58 0.50 -3.30
N GLU A 33 -9.69 -0.50 -3.33
CA GLU A 33 -10.06 -1.90 -3.14
C GLU A 33 -10.55 -2.20 -1.72
N MET A 34 -9.92 -1.65 -0.68
CA MET A 34 -10.42 -1.75 0.71
C MET A 34 -11.82 -1.15 0.85
N LEU A 35 -12.09 0.01 0.24
CA LEU A 35 -13.41 0.63 0.27
C LEU A 35 -14.47 -0.26 -0.39
N PHE A 36 -14.15 -0.87 -1.53
CA PHE A 36 -15.02 -1.83 -2.19
C PHE A 36 -15.31 -3.05 -1.30
N ILE A 37 -14.27 -3.67 -0.73
CA ILE A 37 -14.42 -4.86 0.12
C ILE A 37 -15.23 -4.55 1.38
N GLU A 38 -15.01 -3.41 2.02
CA GLU A 38 -15.82 -2.99 3.16
C GLU A 38 -17.30 -2.77 2.79
N GLY A 39 -17.57 -2.20 1.61
CA GLY A 39 -18.92 -2.08 1.07
C GLY A 39 -19.56 -3.45 0.86
N LEU A 40 -18.83 -4.39 0.25
CA LEU A 40 -19.26 -5.76 0.05
C LEU A 40 -19.63 -6.44 1.37
N LEU A 41 -18.73 -6.39 2.36
CA LEU A 41 -18.90 -7.03 3.67
C LEU A 41 -20.00 -6.42 4.54
N LYS A 42 -20.43 -5.19 4.25
CA LYS A 42 -21.58 -4.55 4.92
C LYS A 42 -22.93 -4.91 4.30
N SER A 43 -22.95 -5.61 3.16
CA SER A 43 -24.22 -5.99 2.53
C SER A 43 -24.95 -7.08 3.32
N TYR A 44 -26.28 -7.14 3.17
CA TYR A 44 -27.16 -8.12 3.83
C TYR A 44 -26.76 -9.58 3.59
N VAL A 45 -26.01 -9.84 2.53
CA VAL A 45 -25.46 -11.16 2.19
C VAL A 45 -24.45 -11.63 3.24
N PHE A 46 -23.76 -10.70 3.91
CA PHE A 46 -22.75 -11.00 4.94
C PHE A 46 -23.22 -10.71 6.36
N GLU A 47 -24.47 -10.29 6.57
CA GLU A 47 -25.07 -10.26 7.91
C GLU A 47 -25.04 -11.67 8.51
N PRO A 48 -24.18 -11.93 9.51
CA PRO A 48 -23.97 -13.26 10.01
C PRO A 48 -25.05 -13.60 11.03
N ARG A 49 -25.88 -14.60 10.73
CA ARG A 49 -26.83 -15.19 11.70
C ARG A 49 -26.18 -16.26 12.59
N THR A 50 -24.88 -16.50 12.42
CA THR A 50 -24.11 -17.53 13.13
C THR A 50 -22.88 -16.90 13.82
N PRO A 51 -22.62 -17.17 15.10
CA PRO A 51 -21.54 -16.53 15.88
C PRO A 51 -20.15 -16.55 15.22
N ASN A 52 -19.70 -17.68 14.68
CA ASN A 52 -18.37 -17.81 14.05
C ASN A 52 -18.19 -16.86 12.83
N LEU A 53 -19.24 -16.66 12.03
CA LEU A 53 -19.16 -15.76 10.88
C LEU A 53 -19.14 -14.29 11.30
N PHE A 54 -19.71 -13.95 12.45
CA PHE A 54 -19.66 -12.61 13.04
C PHE A 54 -18.26 -12.31 13.58
N GLU A 55 -17.67 -13.24 14.35
CA GLU A 55 -16.31 -13.09 14.88
C GLU A 55 -15.29 -12.85 13.76
N ARG A 56 -15.35 -13.62 12.66
CA ARG A 56 -14.46 -13.42 11.51
C ARG A 56 -14.65 -12.05 10.86
N LEU A 57 -15.90 -11.58 10.75
CA LEU A 57 -16.19 -10.27 10.18
C LEU A 57 -15.61 -9.13 11.04
N GLU A 58 -15.73 -9.23 12.37
CA GLU A 58 -15.12 -8.27 13.29
C GLU A 58 -13.59 -8.28 13.23
N ILE A 59 -12.96 -9.46 13.13
CA ILE A 59 -11.52 -9.58 12.93
C ILE A 59 -11.08 -8.85 11.64
N PHE A 60 -11.82 -9.02 10.54
CA PHE A 60 -11.50 -8.31 9.29
C PHE A 60 -11.64 -6.79 9.43
N LYS A 61 -12.68 -6.30 10.12
CA LYS A 61 -12.83 -4.85 10.39
C LYS A 61 -11.65 -4.30 11.17
N GLN A 62 -11.15 -5.03 12.16
CA GLN A 62 -9.96 -4.63 12.92
C GLN A 62 -8.72 -4.60 12.02
N LYS A 63 -8.44 -5.68 11.26
CA LYS A 63 -7.31 -5.74 10.33
C LYS A 63 -7.36 -4.64 9.27
N PHE A 64 -8.54 -4.33 8.72
CA PHE A 64 -8.72 -3.20 7.80
C PHE A 64 -8.41 -1.85 8.46
N THR A 65 -8.80 -1.67 9.72
CA THR A 65 -8.52 -0.45 10.49
C THR A 65 -7.01 -0.27 10.71
N GLU A 66 -6.30 -1.34 11.05
CA GLU A 66 -4.84 -1.34 11.22
C GLU A 66 -4.13 -1.03 9.89
N SER A 67 -4.50 -1.74 8.82
CA SER A 67 -3.96 -1.50 7.48
C SER A 67 -4.21 -0.05 7.01
N LYS A 68 -5.38 0.54 7.30
CA LYS A 68 -5.67 1.95 6.99
C LYS A 68 -4.73 2.92 7.72
N LYS A 69 -4.38 2.64 8.98
CA LYS A 69 -3.46 3.47 9.77
C LYS A 69 -2.05 3.42 9.18
N GLU A 70 -1.56 2.22 8.89
CA GLU A 70 -0.25 2.02 8.28
C GLU A 70 -0.14 2.70 6.92
N LYS A 71 -1.15 2.51 6.06
CA LYS A 71 -1.26 3.17 4.76
C LYS A 71 -1.20 4.70 4.88
N LYS A 72 -1.91 5.29 5.85
CA LYS A 72 -1.86 6.76 6.09
C LYS A 72 -0.46 7.22 6.47
N ASN A 73 0.25 6.42 7.29
CA ASN A 73 1.63 6.69 7.63
C ASN A 73 2.55 6.62 6.40
N LEU A 74 2.41 5.59 5.56
CA LEU A 74 3.17 5.43 4.31
C LEU A 74 2.94 6.60 3.35
N LYS A 75 1.69 7.01 3.13
CA LYS A 75 1.38 8.19 2.29
C LYS A 75 2.14 9.44 2.77
N ARG A 76 2.15 9.67 4.09
CA ARG A 76 2.88 10.80 4.68
C ARG A 76 4.39 10.68 4.46
N LEU A 77 4.97 9.51 4.71
CA LEU A 77 6.40 9.29 4.55
C LEU A 77 6.85 9.45 3.09
N ILE A 78 6.07 8.93 2.14
CA ILE A 78 6.34 9.07 0.71
C ILE A 78 6.28 10.54 0.29
N ALA A 79 5.26 11.29 0.73
CA ALA A 79 5.15 12.71 0.41
C ALA A 79 6.34 13.52 0.96
N ILE A 80 6.79 13.23 2.18
CA ILE A 80 8.00 13.85 2.75
C ILE A 80 9.23 13.49 1.92
N HIS A 81 9.37 12.23 1.51
CA HIS A 81 10.52 11.75 0.73
C HIS A 81 10.57 12.32 -0.70
N GLU A 82 9.40 12.48 -1.32
CA GLU A 82 9.20 13.12 -2.62
C GLU A 82 9.58 14.60 -2.56
N ASN A 83 9.12 15.34 -1.55
CA ASN A 83 9.47 16.76 -1.38
C ASN A 83 10.98 16.98 -1.19
N ASN A 84 11.68 15.99 -0.64
CA ASN A 84 13.13 16.07 -0.41
C ASN A 84 13.96 15.66 -1.64
N ILE A 85 13.34 15.17 -2.73
CA ILE A 85 14.10 14.69 -3.91
C ILE A 85 14.84 15.84 -4.60
N GLY A 86 14.22 17.02 -4.68
CA GLY A 86 14.83 18.22 -5.29
C GLY A 86 16.05 18.73 -4.52
N GLY A 87 16.06 18.58 -3.19
CA GLY A 87 17.18 18.99 -2.34
C GLY A 87 18.45 18.13 -2.50
N ILE A 88 18.37 16.99 -3.18
CA ILE A 88 19.53 16.14 -3.47
C ILE A 88 20.39 16.76 -4.59
N LEU A 89 19.76 17.37 -5.60
CA LEU A 89 20.47 18.05 -6.70
C LEU A 89 21.39 19.15 -6.20
N GLU A 90 20.95 19.87 -5.17
CA GLU A 90 21.69 20.98 -4.58
C GLU A 90 22.81 20.49 -3.65
N CYS A 91 22.77 19.24 -3.18
CA CYS A 91 23.79 18.68 -2.31
C CYS A 91 24.86 17.91 -3.12
N THR A 92 26.01 18.56 -3.36
CA THR A 92 27.16 17.97 -4.08
C THR A 92 27.96 16.92 -3.27
N SER A 93 27.50 16.54 -2.07
CA SER A 93 28.23 15.61 -1.20
C SER A 93 27.75 14.17 -1.34
N ALA A 94 28.68 13.23 -1.53
CA ALA A 94 28.39 11.79 -1.58
C ALA A 94 27.71 11.24 -0.30
N LYS A 95 27.80 11.98 0.83
CA LYS A 95 27.14 11.62 2.09
C LYS A 95 25.63 11.91 2.07
N CYS A 96 25.20 13.02 1.45
CA CYS A 96 23.78 13.34 1.27
C CYS A 96 23.09 12.27 0.43
N ASP A 97 23.71 11.90 -0.69
CA ASP A 97 23.21 10.86 -1.59
C ASP A 97 22.96 9.57 -0.82
N LEU A 98 23.97 9.05 -0.10
CA LEU A 98 23.86 7.78 0.62
C LEU A 98 22.73 7.78 1.66
N ALA A 99 22.57 8.88 2.40
CA ALA A 99 21.51 8.99 3.40
C ALA A 99 20.11 8.98 2.76
N TYR A 100 19.94 9.65 1.61
CA TYR A 100 18.69 9.62 0.88
C TYR A 100 18.39 8.23 0.33
N TYR A 101 19.36 7.57 -0.33
CA TYR A 101 19.17 6.20 -0.85
C TYR A 101 18.80 5.22 0.26
N LYS A 102 19.44 5.33 1.44
CA LYS A 102 19.08 4.49 2.58
C LYS A 102 17.65 4.71 3.04
N LYS A 103 17.17 5.95 3.09
CA LYS A 103 15.77 6.26 3.39
C LYS A 103 14.83 5.72 2.30
N HIS A 104 15.21 5.87 1.04
CA HIS A 104 14.43 5.36 -0.09
C HIS A 104 14.28 3.84 -0.03
N MET A 105 15.37 3.09 0.17
CA MET A 105 15.32 1.63 0.33
C MET A 105 14.51 1.19 1.55
N ASN A 106 14.56 1.94 2.65
CA ASN A 106 13.72 1.65 3.81
C ASN A 106 12.23 1.87 3.48
N LEU A 107 11.88 2.93 2.74
CA LEU A 107 10.51 3.15 2.29
C LEU A 107 10.04 2.06 1.33
N ASP A 108 10.89 1.62 0.41
CA ASP A 108 10.59 0.51 -0.50
C ASP A 108 10.23 -0.77 0.27
N SER A 109 11.05 -1.11 1.28
CA SER A 109 10.80 -2.25 2.16
C SER A 109 9.48 -2.12 2.91
N MET A 110 9.17 -0.92 3.44
CA MET A 110 7.92 -0.67 4.14
C MET A 110 6.69 -0.77 3.21
N VAL A 111 6.78 -0.23 1.99
CA VAL A 111 5.71 -0.30 0.99
C VAL A 111 5.48 -1.75 0.54
N SER A 112 6.56 -2.47 0.24
CA SER A 112 6.50 -3.88 -0.17
C SER A 112 5.89 -4.75 0.92
N LYS A 113 6.32 -4.57 2.17
CA LYS A 113 5.75 -5.28 3.31
C LYS A 113 4.24 -5.02 3.46
N HIS A 114 3.82 -3.76 3.40
CA HIS A 114 2.41 -3.40 3.49
C HIS A 114 1.58 -4.02 2.35
N PHE A 115 2.14 -4.06 1.14
CA PHE A 115 1.51 -4.69 -0.01
C PHE A 115 1.32 -6.20 0.21
N ASP A 116 2.35 -6.90 0.70
CA ASP A 116 2.28 -8.34 0.99
C ASP A 116 1.27 -8.66 2.11
N GLU A 117 1.26 -7.85 3.17
CA GLU A 117 0.32 -7.99 4.28
C GLU A 117 -1.12 -7.74 3.81
N TYR A 118 -1.32 -6.75 2.95
CA TYR A 118 -2.61 -6.48 2.33
C TYR A 118 -3.08 -7.65 1.45
N LEU A 119 -2.20 -8.21 0.60
CA LEU A 119 -2.55 -9.35 -0.25
C LEU A 119 -2.98 -10.58 0.57
N LYS A 120 -2.31 -10.84 1.71
CA LYS A 120 -2.71 -11.90 2.63
C LYS A 120 -4.10 -11.65 3.21
N LEU A 121 -4.35 -10.42 3.71
CA LEU A 121 -5.66 -10.02 4.22
C LEU A 121 -6.76 -10.17 3.15
N LYS A 122 -6.48 -9.72 1.92
CA LYS A 122 -7.40 -9.84 0.78
C LYS A 122 -7.76 -11.30 0.50
N ALA A 123 -6.78 -12.19 0.46
CA ALA A 123 -7.00 -13.61 0.24
C ALA A 123 -7.88 -14.23 1.34
N GLU A 124 -7.62 -13.90 2.61
CA GLU A 124 -8.46 -14.35 3.73
C GLU A 124 -9.92 -13.88 3.58
N VAL A 125 -10.12 -12.61 3.23
CA VAL A 125 -11.45 -12.03 3.04
C VAL A 125 -12.18 -12.66 1.85
N TYR A 126 -11.49 -12.90 0.74
CA TYR A 126 -12.09 -13.53 -0.44
C TYR A 126 -12.50 -14.98 -0.17
N ASN A 127 -11.68 -15.73 0.57
CA ASN A 127 -12.02 -17.08 0.99
C ASN A 127 -13.26 -17.09 1.89
N TYR A 128 -13.34 -16.16 2.85
CA TYR A 128 -14.53 -15.98 3.68
C TYR A 128 -15.75 -15.62 2.82
N ALA A 129 -15.61 -14.60 1.96
CA ALA A 129 -16.72 -14.10 1.18
C ALA A 129 -17.26 -15.16 0.22
N GLY A 130 -16.37 -15.89 -0.45
CA GLY A 130 -16.73 -17.02 -1.31
C GLY A 130 -17.44 -18.14 -0.57
N ALA A 131 -17.03 -18.45 0.66
CA ALA A 131 -17.71 -19.46 1.49
C ALA A 131 -19.14 -19.02 1.89
N VAL A 132 -19.34 -17.74 2.23
CA VAL A 132 -20.66 -17.19 2.54
C VAL A 132 -21.56 -17.19 1.30
N LEU A 133 -21.05 -16.75 0.15
CA LEU A 133 -21.80 -16.70 -1.11
C LEU A 133 -22.22 -18.09 -1.59
N LYS A 134 -21.35 -19.11 -1.45
CA LYS A 134 -21.70 -20.51 -1.77
C LYS A 134 -22.83 -21.05 -0.91
N LYS A 135 -22.89 -20.70 0.39
CA LYS A 135 -23.96 -21.12 1.30
C LYS A 135 -25.31 -20.45 1.00
N LYS A 136 -25.30 -19.24 0.45
CA LYS A 136 -26.51 -18.47 0.09
C LYS A 136 -26.96 -18.67 -1.37
N LYS A 137 -26.46 -19.69 -2.08
CA LYS A 137 -26.93 -20.02 -3.43
C LYS A 137 -28.46 -20.19 -3.38
N PRO A 138 -29.25 -19.39 -4.12
CA PRO A 138 -30.68 -19.61 -4.20
C PRO A 138 -30.89 -20.97 -4.87
N THR A 139 -31.60 -21.89 -4.21
CA THR A 139 -32.22 -23.02 -4.91
C THR A 139 -33.17 -22.44 -5.94
N SER A 140 -32.75 -22.53 -7.20
CA SER A 140 -33.59 -22.24 -8.36
C SER A 140 -34.58 -23.38 -8.56
#